data_AF-A0A2N3BDC2-F1
#
_entry.id   AF-A0A2N3BDC2-F1
#
_cell.length_a   1.000
_cell.length_b   1.000
_cell.length_c   1.000
_cell.angle_alpha   90.00
_cell.angle_beta   90.00
_cell.angle_gamma   90.00
#
_symmetry.space_group_name_H-M   'P 1'
#
loop_
_entity.id
_entity.type
_entity.pdbx_description
1 polymer ?
#
loop_
_entity_poly.entity_id
_entity_poly.type
_entity_poly.pdbx_seq_one_letter_code
_entity_poly.pdbx_strand_id
1 'polypeptide(L)'
;MKTWTIHEVADACAMTTGELSQWIARGQFRPSVTVQPGQRRRFDWRDLACLAVMNALRKHSLSINGMALIVSDLRDDLAGMNDISDISGRSFFCADWGKKQPCPTVGLVTETDLFAVLKRRPETVIIVDVAAVYRDAADAIPAMTAAGGAAQ
;
A
#
# COMPACT_ATOMS: atom_id res chain seq x y z
N MET A 1 -12.81 -8.86 -10.27
CA MET A 1 -11.94 -7.95 -9.49
C MET A 1 -11.22 -7.05 -10.48
N LYS A 2 -11.23 -5.72 -10.25
CA LYS A 2 -10.52 -4.77 -11.12
C LYS A 2 -9.02 -4.97 -10.93
N THR A 3 -8.26 -4.97 -12.02
CA THR A 3 -6.80 -5.07 -11.99
C THR A 3 -6.18 -4.06 -12.93
N TRP A 4 -5.00 -3.57 -12.58
CA TRP A 4 -4.27 -2.55 -13.33
C TRP A 4 -2.95 -3.07 -13.88
N THR A 5 -2.44 -2.41 -14.91
CA THR A 5 -1.09 -2.58 -15.45
C THR A 5 -0.05 -1.89 -14.57
N ILE A 6 1.22 -2.23 -14.78
CA ILE A 6 2.34 -1.58 -14.08
C ILE A 6 2.38 -0.06 -14.34
N HIS A 7 2.01 0.39 -15.54
CA HIS A 7 2.03 1.81 -15.89
C HIS A 7 0.97 2.57 -15.10
N GLU A 8 -0.25 2.05 -15.03
CA GLU A 8 -1.35 2.67 -14.29
C GLU A 8 -1.04 2.77 -12.79
N VAL A 9 -0.56 1.68 -12.16
CA VAL A 9 -0.23 1.74 -10.72
C VAL A 9 0.99 2.59 -10.42
N ALA A 10 2.00 2.58 -11.28
CA ALA A 10 3.20 3.38 -11.08
C ALA A 10 2.87 4.87 -11.16
N ASP A 11 2.13 5.28 -12.19
CA ASP A 11 1.68 6.66 -12.37
C ASP A 11 0.80 7.13 -11.20
N ALA A 12 -0.21 6.34 -10.84
CA ALA A 12 -1.10 6.62 -9.70
C ALA A 12 -0.37 6.77 -8.36
N CYS A 13 0.74 6.05 -8.18
CA CYS A 13 1.53 6.09 -6.95
C CYS A 13 2.77 7.00 -7.09
N ALA A 14 2.80 7.89 -8.08
CA ALA A 14 3.87 8.86 -8.33
C ALA A 14 5.27 8.22 -8.34
N MET A 15 5.40 7.08 -9.02
CA MET A 15 6.66 6.35 -9.19
C MET A 15 6.84 5.90 -10.64
N THR A 16 8.06 5.59 -11.01
CA THR A 16 8.35 5.05 -12.34
C THR A 16 8.11 3.53 -12.38
N THR A 17 7.80 3.01 -13.57
CA THR A 17 7.73 1.56 -13.78
C THR A 17 9.06 0.85 -13.52
N GLY A 18 10.18 1.55 -13.75
CA GLY A 18 11.53 1.08 -13.46
C GLY A 18 11.77 0.89 -11.96
N GLU A 19 11.40 1.88 -11.14
CA GLU A 19 11.47 1.77 -9.68
C GLU A 19 10.64 0.60 -9.16
N LEU A 20 9.36 0.51 -9.58
CA LEU A 20 8.48 -0.58 -9.14
C LEU A 20 9.02 -1.95 -9.56
N SER A 21 9.57 -2.06 -10.78
CA SER A 21 10.21 -3.30 -11.26
C SER A 21 11.44 -3.66 -10.43
N GLN A 22 12.26 -2.68 -10.05
CA GLN A 22 13.42 -2.90 -9.19
C GLN A 22 13.02 -3.34 -7.78
N TRP A 23 11.99 -2.72 -7.20
CA TRP A 23 11.47 -3.11 -5.88
C TRP A 23 10.96 -4.55 -5.88
N ILE A 24 10.27 -4.96 -6.94
CA ILE A 24 9.82 -6.35 -7.09
C ILE A 24 11.01 -7.29 -7.26
N ALA A 25 11.96 -6.97 -8.12
CA ALA A 25 13.14 -7.81 -8.36
C ALA A 25 14.03 -7.98 -7.12
N ARG A 26 14.07 -6.96 -6.25
CA ARG A 26 14.82 -6.98 -4.99
C ARG A 26 14.02 -7.54 -3.80
N GLY A 27 12.78 -7.97 -4.03
CA GLY A 27 11.92 -8.50 -2.96
C GLY A 27 11.39 -7.44 -1.98
N GLN A 28 11.53 -6.15 -2.29
CA GLN A 28 11.04 -5.03 -1.47
C GLN A 28 9.54 -4.80 -1.64
N PHE A 29 8.94 -5.30 -2.72
CA PHE A 29 7.50 -5.29 -2.94
C PHE A 29 7.07 -6.62 -3.59
N ARG A 30 6.05 -7.26 -3.02
CA ARG A 30 5.50 -8.52 -3.53
C ARG A 30 4.10 -8.28 -4.09
N PRO A 31 3.89 -8.31 -5.42
CA PRO A 31 2.56 -8.20 -6.02
C PRO A 31 1.64 -9.36 -5.61
N SER A 32 0.34 -9.09 -5.47
CA SER A 32 -0.68 -10.09 -5.11
C SER A 32 -0.84 -11.15 -6.19
N VAL A 33 -0.83 -10.74 -7.46
CA VAL A 33 -1.13 -11.61 -8.60
C VAL A 33 0.15 -12.28 -9.12
N THR A 34 0.14 -13.61 -9.14
CA THR A 34 1.23 -14.40 -9.74
C THR A 34 1.21 -14.22 -11.27
N VAL A 35 2.39 -14.00 -11.86
CA VAL A 35 2.53 -13.79 -13.31
C VAL A 35 2.89 -15.11 -13.98
N GLN A 36 2.10 -15.52 -14.97
CA GLN A 36 2.45 -16.65 -15.83
C GLN A 36 3.51 -16.24 -16.88
N PRO A 37 4.38 -17.16 -17.32
CA PRO A 37 5.34 -16.88 -18.39
C PRO A 37 4.65 -16.30 -19.64
N GLY A 38 5.20 -15.20 -20.18
CA GLY A 38 4.66 -14.52 -21.35
C GLY A 38 3.47 -13.58 -21.08
N GLN A 39 2.92 -13.56 -19.87
CA GLN A 39 1.85 -12.63 -19.49
C GLN A 39 2.38 -11.35 -18.86
N ARG A 40 1.66 -10.25 -19.08
CA ARG A 40 1.93 -8.99 -18.40
C ARG A 40 1.45 -9.06 -16.96
N ARG A 41 2.25 -8.52 -16.04
CA ARG A 41 1.88 -8.40 -14.63
C ARG A 41 0.62 -7.53 -14.47
N ARG A 42 -0.26 -7.96 -13.56
CA ARG A 42 -1.44 -7.23 -13.13
C ARG A 42 -1.35 -6.97 -11.64
N PHE A 43 -1.95 -5.87 -11.21
CA PHE A 43 -1.95 -5.41 -9.82
C PHE A 43 -3.40 -5.29 -9.36
N ASP A 44 -3.71 -5.80 -8.17
CA ASP A 44 -5.05 -5.70 -7.58
C ASP A 44 -5.19 -4.47 -6.66
N TRP A 45 -6.34 -4.34 -6.00
CA TRP A 45 -6.61 -3.22 -5.09
C TRP A 45 -5.68 -3.22 -3.87
N ARG A 46 -5.24 -4.39 -3.40
CA ARG A 46 -4.30 -4.51 -2.28
C ARG A 46 -2.93 -4.01 -2.71
N ASP A 47 -2.51 -4.34 -3.93
CA ASP A 47 -1.28 -3.82 -4.51
C ASP A 47 -1.30 -2.29 -4.60
N LEU A 48 -2.40 -1.72 -5.10
CA LEU A 48 -2.58 -0.27 -5.19
C LEU A 48 -2.54 0.39 -3.80
N ALA A 49 -3.26 -0.15 -2.81
CA ALA A 49 -3.25 0.35 -1.44
C ALA A 49 -1.83 0.32 -0.84
N CYS A 50 -1.13 -0.81 -0.97
CA CYS A 50 0.25 -0.96 -0.51
C CYS A 50 1.19 0.07 -1.15
N LEU A 51 1.14 0.24 -2.47
CA LEU A 51 2.01 1.18 -3.19
C LEU A 51 1.67 2.64 -2.85
N ALA A 52 0.39 2.97 -2.66
CA ALA A 52 -0.04 4.29 -2.22
C ALA A 52 0.51 4.62 -0.82
N VAL A 53 0.49 3.65 0.10
CA VAL A 53 1.12 3.77 1.43
C VAL A 53 2.64 3.97 1.30
N MET A 54 3.34 3.19 0.47
CA MET A 54 4.77 3.41 0.23
C MET A 54 5.05 4.84 -0.27
N ASN A 55 4.24 5.35 -1.20
CA ASN A 55 4.39 6.72 -1.69
C ASN A 55 4.14 7.76 -0.58
N ALA A 56 3.11 7.58 0.26
CA ALA A 56 2.84 8.46 1.39
C ALA A 56 4.02 8.48 2.38
N LEU A 57 4.56 7.32 2.74
CA LEU A 57 5.72 7.21 3.62
C LEU A 57 7.01 7.81 3.02
N ARG A 58 7.20 7.66 1.71
CA ARG A 58 8.35 8.22 0.98
C ARG A 58 8.42 9.73 1.13
N LYS A 59 7.28 10.44 1.17
CA LYS A 59 7.22 11.90 1.40
C LYS A 59 7.78 12.33 2.77
N HIS A 60 7.87 11.40 3.71
CA HIS A 60 8.46 11.60 5.04
C HIS A 60 9.89 11.04 5.15
N SER A 61 10.57 10.81 4.01
CA SER A 61 11.96 10.37 3.94
C SER A 61 12.24 9.00 4.58
N LEU A 62 11.23 8.14 4.68
CA LEU A 62 11.45 6.76 5.11
C LEU A 62 12.28 6.00 4.08
N SER A 63 13.21 5.17 4.58
CA SER A 63 14.00 4.28 3.71
C SER A 63 13.10 3.23 3.06
N ILE A 64 13.49 2.78 1.87
CA ILE A 64 12.77 1.72 1.14
C ILE A 64 12.63 0.43 1.96
N ASN A 65 13.64 0.06 2.75
CA ASN A 65 13.58 -1.14 3.58
C ASN A 65 12.59 -0.96 4.73
N GLY A 66 12.54 0.22 5.36
CA GLY A 66 11.53 0.52 6.38
C GLY A 66 10.11 0.51 5.83
N MET A 67 9.90 1.12 4.66
CA MET A 67 8.60 1.08 3.97
C MET A 67 8.20 -0.34 3.57
N ALA A 68 9.14 -1.16 3.10
CA ALA A 68 8.89 -2.53 2.70
C ALA A 68 8.41 -3.42 3.87
N LEU A 69 9.01 -3.25 5.06
CA LEU A 69 8.57 -3.94 6.28
C LEU A 69 7.13 -3.55 6.64
N ILE A 70 6.87 -2.24 6.74
CA ILE A 70 5.54 -1.69 7.03
C ILE A 70 4.48 -2.23 6.05
N VAL A 71 4.79 -2.23 4.76
CA VAL A 71 3.84 -2.64 3.73
C VAL A 71 3.69 -4.15 3.64
N SER A 72 4.67 -4.93 4.11
CA SER A 72 4.50 -6.37 4.29
C SER A 72 3.44 -6.66 5.34
N ASP A 73 3.51 -6.00 6.50
CA ASP A 73 2.52 -6.19 7.58
C ASP A 73 1.12 -5.73 7.12
N LEU A 74 1.04 -4.57 6.44
CA LEU A 74 -0.22 -4.11 5.84
C LEU A 74 -0.78 -5.13 4.86
N ARG A 75 0.06 -5.74 4.03
CA ARG A 75 -0.39 -6.72 3.04
C ARG A 75 -1.00 -7.95 3.70
N ASP A 76 -0.43 -8.42 4.80
CA ASP A 76 -0.97 -9.56 5.55
C ASP A 76 -2.34 -9.21 6.14
N ASP A 77 -2.50 -7.98 6.67
CA ASP A 77 -3.81 -7.47 7.13
C ASP A 77 -4.85 -7.40 5.99
N LEU A 78 -4.44 -6.97 4.79
CA LEU A 78 -5.33 -6.86 3.63
C LEU A 78 -5.66 -8.21 2.97
N ALA A 79 -4.88 -9.25 3.21
CA ALA A 79 -5.05 -10.56 2.56
C ALA A 79 -6.41 -11.20 2.88
N GLY A 80 -6.93 -10.98 4.09
CA GLY A 80 -8.23 -11.48 4.54
C GLY A 80 -9.43 -10.65 4.10
N MET A 81 -9.22 -9.51 3.44
CA MET A 81 -10.28 -8.58 3.05
C MET A 81 -10.74 -8.82 1.61
N ASN A 82 -12.03 -8.60 1.34
CA ASN A 82 -12.58 -8.74 0.00
C ASN A 82 -12.44 -7.44 -0.80
N ASP A 83 -12.63 -6.29 -0.14
CA ASP A 83 -12.63 -4.96 -0.74
C ASP A 83 -12.01 -3.92 0.20
N ILE A 84 -11.62 -2.76 -0.35
CA ILE A 84 -11.12 -1.63 0.43
C ILE A 84 -12.14 -1.11 1.44
N SER A 85 -13.45 -1.28 1.22
CA SER A 85 -14.47 -0.88 2.20
C SER A 85 -14.31 -1.55 3.56
N ASP A 86 -13.70 -2.75 3.60
CA ASP A 86 -13.47 -3.52 4.82
C ASP A 86 -12.47 -2.82 5.78
N ILE A 87 -11.70 -1.85 5.27
CA ILE A 87 -10.77 -1.03 6.06
C ILE A 87 -11.44 0.21 6.67
N SER A 88 -12.69 0.49 6.35
CA SER A 88 -13.38 1.72 6.78
C SER A 88 -13.34 1.89 8.31
N GLY A 89 -13.00 3.10 8.75
CA GLY A 89 -12.84 3.43 10.17
C GLY A 89 -11.58 2.85 10.83
N ARG A 90 -10.67 2.25 10.05
CA ARG A 90 -9.38 1.76 10.54
C ARG A 90 -8.23 2.54 9.92
N SER A 91 -7.18 2.75 10.69
CA SER A 91 -5.90 3.26 10.21
C SER A 91 -4.85 2.18 10.32
N PHE A 92 -3.94 2.13 9.36
CA PHE A 92 -2.73 1.36 9.53
C PHE A 92 -1.78 2.11 10.46
N PHE A 93 -1.22 1.40 11.41
CA PHE A 93 -0.42 1.97 12.47
C PHE A 93 0.87 1.18 12.67
N CYS A 94 1.94 1.90 12.98
CA CYS A 94 3.19 1.33 13.48
C CYS A 94 3.68 2.18 14.66
N ALA A 95 3.88 1.57 15.82
CA ALA A 95 4.58 2.17 16.96
C ALA A 95 5.88 1.45 17.26
N ASP A 96 6.95 2.23 17.33
CA ASP A 96 8.19 1.83 17.96
C ASP A 96 8.21 2.29 19.42
N TRP A 97 8.58 1.39 20.31
CA TRP A 97 8.66 1.60 21.74
C TRP A 97 10.10 1.79 22.22
N GLY A 98 11.06 1.77 21.28
CA GLY A 98 12.48 1.86 21.55
C GLY A 98 12.96 0.74 22.45
N LYS A 99 13.83 1.07 23.42
CA LYS A 99 14.41 0.08 24.34
C LYS A 99 13.39 -0.62 25.25
N LYS A 100 12.15 -0.12 25.34
CA LYS A 100 11.11 -0.69 26.20
C LYS A 100 10.48 -1.95 25.62
N GLN A 101 10.50 -2.11 24.30
CA GLN A 101 9.97 -3.29 23.63
C GLN A 101 10.75 -3.52 22.33
N PRO A 102 11.35 -4.70 22.14
CA PRO A 102 12.25 -4.96 21.01
C PRO A 102 11.55 -5.02 19.65
N CYS A 103 10.22 -5.21 19.64
CA CYS A 103 9.43 -5.28 18.41
C CYS A 103 8.40 -4.15 18.37
N PRO A 104 8.26 -3.46 17.22
CA PRO A 104 7.20 -2.49 17.03
C PRO A 104 5.82 -3.16 17.08
N THR A 105 4.80 -2.38 17.43
CA THR A 105 3.40 -2.80 17.29
C THR A 105 2.88 -2.30 15.97
N VAL A 106 2.42 -3.22 15.12
CA VAL A 106 1.98 -2.93 13.75
C VAL A 106 0.61 -3.53 13.50
N GLY A 107 -0.26 -2.82 12.77
CA GLY A 107 -1.50 -3.38 12.25
C GLY A 107 -2.60 -2.34 12.00
N LEU A 108 -3.76 -2.83 11.57
CA LEU A 108 -4.97 -2.03 11.43
C LEU A 108 -5.69 -1.82 12.77
N VAL A 109 -5.90 -0.56 13.14
CA VAL A 109 -6.48 -0.18 14.43
C VAL A 109 -7.64 0.79 14.25
N THR A 110 -8.61 0.74 15.16
CA THR A 110 -9.65 1.77 15.23
C THR A 110 -9.11 3.05 15.88
N GLU A 111 -9.85 4.15 15.80
CA GLU A 111 -9.50 5.39 16.51
C GLU A 111 -9.38 5.17 18.03
N THR A 112 -10.25 4.33 18.61
CA THR A 112 -10.22 4.04 20.06
C THR A 112 -8.92 3.32 20.45
N ASP A 113 -8.51 2.34 19.65
CA ASP A 113 -7.26 1.60 19.85
C ASP A 113 -6.04 2.52 19.67
N LEU A 114 -6.08 3.41 18.67
CA LEU A 114 -5.05 4.41 18.44
C LEU A 114 -4.82 5.27 19.70
N PHE A 115 -5.89 5.79 20.31
CA PHE A 115 -5.80 6.55 21.55
C PHE A 115 -5.19 5.73 22.70
N ALA A 116 -5.55 4.46 22.82
CA ALA A 116 -5.00 3.59 23.85
C ALA A 116 -3.48 3.39 23.67
N VAL A 117 -3.01 3.22 22.43
CA VAL A 117 -1.59 3.06 22.13
C VAL A 117 -0.82 4.35 22.35
N LEU A 118 -1.34 5.49 21.88
CA LEU A 118 -0.70 6.80 22.06
C LEU A 118 -0.53 7.17 23.54
N LYS A 119 -1.49 6.81 24.40
CA LYS A 119 -1.38 7.02 25.87
C LYS A 119 -0.19 6.30 26.50
N ARG A 120 0.29 5.20 25.89
CA ARG A 120 1.48 4.47 26.35
C ARG A 120 2.80 5.16 25.97
N ARG A 121 2.75 6.27 25.23
CA ARG A 121 3.90 7.11 24.83
C ARG A 121 4.99 6.31 24.08
N PRO A 122 4.67 5.77 22.90
CA PRO A 122 5.68 5.24 21.99
C PRO A 122 6.72 6.30 21.63
N GLU A 123 7.93 5.86 21.27
CA GLU A 123 9.03 6.74 20.88
C GLU A 123 8.82 7.29 19.47
N THR A 124 8.36 6.43 18.55
CA THR A 124 8.00 6.82 17.18
C THR A 124 6.66 6.20 16.80
N VAL A 125 5.85 6.95 16.05
CA VAL A 125 4.55 6.52 15.56
C VAL A 125 4.38 6.89 14.09
N ILE A 126 3.85 5.96 13.32
CA ILE A 126 3.39 6.15 11.95
C ILE A 126 1.91 5.77 11.93
N ILE A 127 1.09 6.65 11.38
CA ILE A 127 -0.36 6.44 11.19
C ILE A 127 -0.67 6.75 9.75
N VAL A 128 -1.34 5.83 9.06
CA VAL A 128 -1.74 5.99 7.67
C VAL A 128 -3.22 5.65 7.54
N ASP A 129 -4.00 6.61 7.05
CA ASP A 129 -5.34 6.33 6.54
C ASP A 129 -5.21 5.65 5.17
N VAL A 130 -5.22 4.31 5.19
CA VAL A 130 -5.05 3.49 3.99
C VAL A 130 -6.18 3.72 3.00
N ALA A 131 -7.40 3.93 3.49
CA ALA A 131 -8.55 4.18 2.61
C ALA A 131 -8.40 5.51 1.87
N ALA A 132 -7.93 6.56 2.54
CA ALA A 132 -7.69 7.86 1.92
C ALA A 132 -6.59 7.77 0.85
N VAL A 133 -5.42 7.24 1.19
CA VAL A 133 -4.32 7.16 0.20
C VAL A 133 -4.65 6.23 -0.97
N TYR A 134 -5.44 5.17 -0.73
CA TYR A 134 -5.96 4.32 -1.80
C TYR A 134 -6.89 5.08 -2.72
N ARG A 135 -7.85 5.85 -2.17
CA ARG A 135 -8.81 6.63 -2.98
C ARG A 135 -8.07 7.65 -3.85
N ASP A 136 -7.14 8.39 -3.27
CA ASP A 136 -6.33 9.37 -4.01
C ASP A 136 -5.59 8.71 -5.19
N ALA A 137 -5.00 7.53 -4.96
CA ALA A 137 -4.32 6.78 -6.02
C ALA A 137 -5.30 6.20 -7.05
N ALA A 138 -6.45 5.67 -6.62
CA ALA A 138 -7.45 5.11 -7.50
C ALA A 138 -8.09 6.17 -8.42
N ASP A 139 -8.32 7.38 -7.90
CA ASP A 139 -8.86 8.53 -8.63
C ASP A 139 -7.85 9.09 -9.64
N ALA A 140 -6.55 8.92 -9.38
CA ALA A 140 -5.49 9.28 -10.30
C ALA A 140 -5.39 8.33 -11.51
N ILE A 141 -5.92 7.11 -11.42
CA ILE A 141 -5.95 6.18 -12.56
C ILE A 141 -7.07 6.61 -13.50
N PRO A 142 -6.78 7.01 -14.75
CA PRO A 142 -7.80 7.40 -15.69
C PRO A 142 -8.88 6.31 -15.81
N ALA A 143 -10.14 6.69 -15.69
CA ALA A 143 -11.23 5.82 -16.08
C ALA A 143 -11.02 5.50 -17.56
N MET A 144 -10.66 4.25 -17.86
CA MET A 144 -10.40 3.81 -19.22
C MET A 144 -11.61 4.17 -20.09
N THR A 145 -11.50 5.25 -20.87
CA THR A 145 -12.41 5.49 -21.98
C THR A 145 -12.27 4.26 -22.86
N ALA A 146 -13.39 3.56 -23.07
CA ALA A 146 -13.44 2.45 -23.98
C ALA A 146 -13.06 2.95 -25.39
N ALA A 147 -11.77 2.97 -25.70
CA ALA A 147 -11.25 3.09 -27.06
C ALA A 147 -11.42 1.72 -27.73
N GLY A 148 -12.67 1.38 -27.98
CA GLY A 148 -13.08 0.29 -28.86
C GLY A 148 -14.20 0.83 -29.73
N GLY A 149 -13.88 1.28 -30.94
CA GLY A 149 -14.90 1.63 -31.92
C GLY A 149 -14.45 2.54 -33.05
N ALA A 150 -14.17 1.91 -34.20
CA ALA A 150 -14.33 2.40 -35.57
C ALA A 150 -13.27 3.36 -36.18
N ALA A 151 -12.38 2.79 -36.99
CA ALA A 151 -12.30 2.97 -38.45
C ALA A 151 -11.27 1.94 -38.96
N GLN A 152 -11.70 0.83 -39.55
CA GLN A 152 -11.84 0.62 -41.00
C GLN A 152 -10.62 1.06 -41.81
#